data_AF-A0A2H0V6P9-F1
#
_entry.id   AF-A0A2H0V6P9-F1
#
_cell.length_a   1.000
_cell.length_b   1.000
_cell.length_c   1.000
_cell.angle_alpha   90.00
_cell.angle_beta   90.00
_cell.angle_gamma   90.00
#
_symmetry.space_group_name_H-M   'P 1'
#
loop_
_entity.id
_entity.type
_entity.pdbx_description
1 polymer ?
#
loop_
_entity_poly.entity_id
_entity_poly.type
_entity_poly.pdbx_seq_one_letter_code
_entity_poly.pdbx_strand_id
1 'polypeptide(L)'
;MNTNKKLKRTIDNNGYVLVITVLVTSLMLFLGIYLSSLSFMENRISHSHANAIQSYYLSEAGVEDMIFKIKNNLNGYGTSFEQNELWTASFTRNSPFDPSTSYEVSITNTDNALGEITSAGFVALPNGNNAQRIVKITIFRALGDTILTDIGALSNGNIDISLSKVNFYNGGPFSNNNF
;
A
#
# COMPACT_ATOMS: atom_id res chain seq x y z
N MET A 1 -61.42 -12.67 -82.02
CA MET A 1 -61.13 -13.62 -80.94
C MET A 1 -59.84 -13.16 -80.27
N ASN A 2 -59.94 -12.53 -79.10
CA ASN A 2 -58.92 -11.66 -78.53
C ASN A 2 -58.39 -12.28 -77.23
N THR A 3 -57.17 -12.82 -77.23
CA THR A 3 -56.55 -13.44 -76.04
C THR A 3 -55.53 -12.51 -75.40
N ASN A 4 -55.99 -11.76 -74.40
CA ASN A 4 -55.18 -10.93 -73.52
C ASN A 4 -54.23 -11.80 -72.67
N LYS A 5 -52.95 -11.84 -73.04
CA LYS A 5 -51.89 -12.46 -72.25
C LYS A 5 -51.45 -11.48 -71.15
N LYS A 6 -51.95 -11.65 -69.92
CA LYS A 6 -51.49 -10.88 -68.75
C LYS A 6 -50.02 -11.20 -68.47
N LEU A 7 -49.14 -10.23 -68.68
CA LEU A 7 -47.74 -10.26 -68.24
C LEU A 7 -47.70 -10.24 -66.69
N LYS A 8 -47.39 -11.38 -66.09
CA LYS A 8 -47.11 -11.48 -64.64
C LYS A 8 -45.70 -10.96 -64.40
N ARG A 9 -45.60 -9.71 -63.92
CA ARG A 9 -44.33 -9.09 -63.51
C ARG A 9 -43.83 -9.78 -62.24
N THR A 10 -42.88 -10.70 -62.37
CA THR A 10 -42.11 -11.22 -61.23
C THR A 10 -41.23 -10.10 -60.71
N ILE A 11 -41.48 -9.65 -59.48
CA ILE A 11 -40.61 -8.70 -58.78
C ILE A 11 -39.29 -9.45 -58.52
N ASP A 12 -38.19 -8.93 -59.06
CA ASP A 12 -36.86 -9.53 -58.92
C ASP A 12 -36.34 -9.23 -57.50
N ASN A 13 -36.60 -10.16 -56.57
CA ASN A 13 -36.27 -10.01 -55.15
C ASN A 13 -34.77 -10.09 -54.86
N ASN A 14 -33.94 -10.46 -55.85
CA ASN A 14 -32.51 -10.69 -55.67
C ASN A 14 -31.73 -9.41 -55.30
N GLY A 15 -32.13 -8.26 -55.84
CA GLY A 15 -31.52 -6.97 -55.48
C GLY A 15 -31.85 -6.54 -54.05
N TYR A 16 -33.06 -6.81 -53.58
CA TYR A 16 -33.50 -6.50 -52.21
C TYR A 16 -32.76 -7.36 -51.18
N VAL A 17 -32.59 -8.66 -51.46
CA VAL A 17 -31.82 -9.58 -50.62
C VAL A 17 -30.37 -9.12 -50.49
N LEU A 18 -29.74 -8.67 -51.59
CA LEU A 18 -28.37 -8.15 -51.57
C LEU A 18 -28.23 -6.90 -50.69
N VAL A 19 -29.18 -5.96 -50.76
CA VAL A 19 -29.13 -4.74 -49.95
C VAL A 19 -29.27 -5.06 -48.46
N ILE A 20 -30.17 -5.98 -48.09
CA ILE A 20 -30.32 -6.41 -46.70
C ILE A 20 -29.07 -7.12 -46.20
N THR A 21 -28.49 -8.04 -46.99
CA THR A 21 -27.28 -8.76 -46.54
C THR A 21 -26.11 -7.80 -46.33
N VAL A 22 -25.89 -6.84 -47.23
CA VAL A 22 -24.85 -5.81 -47.04
C VAL A 22 -25.12 -4.97 -45.78
N LEU A 23 -26.36 -4.58 -45.53
CA LEU A 23 -26.73 -3.81 -44.35
C LEU A 23 -26.48 -4.61 -43.06
N VAL A 24 -26.92 -5.88 -43.03
CA VAL A 24 -26.73 -6.77 -41.88
C VAL A 24 -25.25 -7.08 -41.65
N THR A 25 -24.48 -7.38 -42.70
CA THR A 25 -23.04 -7.62 -42.60
C THR A 25 -22.28 -6.37 -42.15
N SER A 26 -22.65 -5.19 -42.64
CA SER A 26 -22.06 -3.93 -42.19
C SER A 26 -22.34 -3.69 -40.71
N LEU A 27 -23.58 -3.91 -40.25
CA LEU A 27 -23.93 -3.81 -38.84
C LEU A 27 -23.15 -4.80 -37.98
N MET A 28 -23.02 -6.06 -38.41
CA MET A 28 -22.23 -7.07 -37.70
C MET A 28 -20.74 -6.69 -37.64
N LEU A 29 -20.20 -6.10 -38.71
CA LEU A 29 -18.82 -5.64 -38.75
C LEU A 29 -18.59 -4.50 -37.74
N PHE A 30 -19.49 -3.51 -37.70
CA PHE A 30 -19.40 -2.43 -36.71
C PHE A 30 -19.48 -2.95 -35.28
N LEU A 31 -20.38 -3.89 -35.02
CA LEU A 31 -20.50 -4.51 -33.70
C LEU A 31 -19.23 -5.29 -33.33
N GLY A 32 -18.65 -6.03 -34.28
CA GLY A 32 -17.40 -6.76 -34.08
C GLY A 32 -16.22 -5.84 -33.77
N ILE A 33 -16.09 -4.72 -34.48
CA ILE A 33 -15.05 -3.72 -34.23
C ILE A 33 -15.23 -3.10 -32.83
N TYR A 34 -16.47 -2.75 -32.46
CA TYR A 34 -16.77 -2.18 -31.15
C TYR A 34 -16.42 -3.15 -30.00
N LEU A 35 -16.86 -4.41 -30.09
CA LEU A 35 -16.56 -5.42 -29.08
C LEU A 35 -15.05 -5.72 -29.00
N SER A 36 -14.35 -5.76 -30.12
CA SER A 36 -12.89 -5.93 -30.13
C SER A 36 -12.17 -4.77 -29.44
N SER A 37 -12.61 -3.53 -29.69
CA SER A 37 -12.06 -2.35 -28.99
C SER A 37 -12.30 -2.42 -27.48
N LEU A 38 -13.49 -2.88 -27.07
CA LEU A 38 -13.82 -3.08 -25.66
C LEU A 38 -12.89 -4.13 -25.02
N SER A 39 -12.70 -5.28 -25.66
CA SER A 39 -11.81 -6.33 -25.15
C SER A 39 -10.36 -5.88 -25.01
N PHE A 40 -9.83 -5.10 -25.95
CA PHE A 40 -8.47 -4.55 -25.83
C PHE A 40 -8.36 -3.56 -24.66
N MET A 41 -9.39 -2.75 -24.45
CA MET A 41 -9.45 -1.81 -23.33
C MET A 41 -9.48 -2.55 -21.99
N GLU A 42 -10.35 -3.56 -21.84
CA GLU A 42 -10.44 -4.38 -20.64
C GLU A 42 -9.13 -5.11 -20.34
N ASN A 43 -8.47 -5.65 -21.37
CA ASN A 43 -7.17 -6.29 -21.21
C ASN A 43 -6.13 -5.31 -20.63
N ARG A 44 -6.10 -4.07 -21.14
CA ARG A 44 -5.19 -3.03 -20.64
C ARG A 44 -5.52 -2.63 -19.19
N ILE A 45 -6.80 -2.49 -18.86
CA ILE A 45 -7.25 -2.17 -17.49
C ILE A 45 -6.86 -3.30 -16.53
N SER A 46 -7.08 -4.55 -16.91
CA SER A 46 -6.74 -5.72 -16.10
C SER A 46 -5.25 -5.77 -15.76
N HIS A 47 -4.37 -5.59 -16.76
CA HIS A 47 -2.93 -5.53 -16.54
C HIS A 47 -2.53 -4.34 -15.66
N SER A 48 -3.11 -3.16 -15.90
CA SER A 48 -2.86 -1.99 -15.05
C SER A 48 -3.27 -2.23 -13.60
N HIS A 49 -4.38 -2.92 -13.37
CA HIS A 49 -4.89 -3.23 -12.04
C HIS A 49 -4.01 -4.27 -11.33
N ALA A 50 -3.60 -5.33 -12.02
CA ALA A 50 -2.70 -6.34 -11.48
C ALA A 50 -1.36 -5.71 -11.00
N ASN A 51 -0.74 -4.88 -11.85
CA ASN A 51 0.51 -4.19 -11.51
C ASN A 51 0.32 -3.18 -10.36
N ALA A 52 -0.84 -2.51 -10.30
CA ALA A 52 -1.17 -1.59 -9.22
C ALA A 52 -1.29 -2.29 -7.86
N ILE A 53 -1.93 -3.46 -7.82
CA ILE A 53 -2.02 -4.28 -6.59
C ILE A 53 -0.65 -4.77 -6.18
N GLN A 54 0.15 -5.28 -7.13
CA GLN A 54 1.47 -5.80 -6.83
C GLN A 54 2.40 -4.73 -6.27
N SER A 55 2.45 -3.54 -6.90
CA SER A 55 3.24 -2.41 -6.40
C SER A 55 2.75 -1.91 -5.03
N TYR A 56 1.44 -1.98 -4.76
CA TYR A 56 0.87 -1.65 -3.45
C TYR A 56 1.36 -2.61 -2.35
N TYR A 57 1.24 -3.93 -2.56
CA TYR A 57 1.75 -4.92 -1.60
C TYR A 57 3.27 -4.86 -1.42
N LEU A 58 4.01 -4.52 -2.47
CA LEU A 58 5.45 -4.28 -2.36
C LEU A 58 5.76 -3.09 -1.45
N SER A 59 4.97 -2.02 -1.59
CA SER A 59 5.10 -0.84 -0.74
C SER A 59 4.80 -1.18 0.71
N GLU A 60 3.73 -1.94 0.99
CA GLU A 60 3.42 -2.42 2.35
C GLU A 60 4.53 -3.32 2.90
N ALA A 61 5.08 -4.22 2.10
CA ALA A 61 6.21 -5.07 2.51
C ALA A 61 7.44 -4.24 2.90
N GLY A 62 7.71 -3.12 2.20
CA GLY A 62 8.77 -2.20 2.58
C GLY A 62 8.53 -1.50 3.93
N VAL A 63 7.29 -1.08 4.18
CA VAL A 63 6.90 -0.51 5.48
C VAL A 63 7.15 -1.51 6.60
N GLU A 64 6.71 -2.75 6.43
CA GLU A 64 6.89 -3.80 7.43
C GLU A 64 8.37 -4.16 7.65
N ASP A 65 9.21 -4.17 6.60
CA ASP A 65 10.65 -4.41 6.74
C ASP A 65 11.33 -3.28 7.54
N MET A 66 10.89 -2.03 7.37
CA MET A 66 11.37 -0.91 8.21
C MET A 66 10.93 -1.05 9.66
N ILE A 67 9.65 -1.36 9.90
CA ILE A 67 9.13 -1.62 11.26
C ILE A 67 9.89 -2.78 11.92
N PHE A 68 10.16 -3.85 11.17
CA PHE A 68 10.94 -4.99 11.63
C PHE A 68 12.36 -4.58 12.03
N LYS A 69 13.04 -3.75 11.22
CA LYS A 69 14.38 -3.23 11.53
C LYS A 69 14.38 -2.38 12.80
N ILE A 70 13.39 -1.49 12.97
CA ILE A 70 13.24 -0.67 14.18
C ILE A 70 13.01 -1.56 15.42
N LYS A 71 12.22 -2.62 15.29
CA LYS A 71 11.92 -3.54 16.40
C LYS A 71 13.10 -4.43 16.78
N ASN A 72 13.83 -4.98 15.81
CA ASN A 72 14.79 -6.06 16.04
C ASN A 72 16.26 -5.63 15.93
N ASN A 73 16.56 -4.49 15.30
CA ASN A 73 17.91 -3.96 15.22
C ASN A 73 18.07 -2.75 16.15
N LEU A 74 18.28 -3.05 17.44
CA LEU A 74 18.49 -2.04 18.47
C LEU A 74 19.70 -1.15 18.14
N ASN A 75 20.78 -1.73 17.63
CA ASN A 75 22.00 -0.99 17.29
C ASN A 75 21.92 -0.40 15.88
N GLY A 76 21.30 0.77 15.77
CA GLY A 76 21.33 1.62 14.59
C GLY A 76 19.96 2.07 14.08
N TYR A 77 18.91 1.28 14.31
CA TYR A 77 17.53 1.66 13.99
C TYR A 77 16.72 1.93 15.25
N GLY A 78 16.60 0.95 16.14
CA GLY A 78 15.77 1.07 17.35
C GLY A 78 16.17 2.23 18.24
N THR A 79 17.42 2.26 18.72
CA THR A 79 17.88 3.35 19.60
C THR A 79 17.87 4.71 18.92
N SER A 80 18.28 4.78 17.66
CA SER A 80 18.26 6.03 16.88
C SER A 80 16.84 6.56 16.69
N PHE A 81 15.87 5.66 16.44
CA PHE A 81 14.46 6.01 16.33
C PHE A 81 13.92 6.56 17.66
N GLU A 82 14.36 6.00 18.78
CA GLU A 82 13.86 6.35 20.12
C GLU A 82 14.51 7.60 20.72
N GLN A 83 15.78 7.86 20.43
CA GLN A 83 16.60 8.85 21.15
C GLN A 83 17.03 10.05 20.30
N ASN A 84 16.73 10.06 19.00
CA ASN A 84 17.12 11.14 18.10
C ASN A 84 15.93 11.62 17.26
N GLU A 85 15.40 12.79 17.61
CA GLU A 85 14.27 13.47 16.96
C GLU A 85 14.48 13.75 15.47
N LEU A 86 15.73 13.85 15.01
CA LEU A 86 16.08 14.16 13.62
C LEU A 86 16.67 12.96 12.88
N TRP A 87 16.57 11.75 13.43
CA TRP A 87 17.12 10.58 12.79
C TRP A 87 16.36 10.24 11.50
N THR A 88 17.13 9.88 10.47
CA THR A 88 16.62 9.42 9.19
C THR A 88 17.36 8.15 8.77
N ALA A 89 16.64 7.24 8.11
CA ALA A 89 17.27 6.09 7.47
C ALA A 89 16.54 5.73 6.18
N SER A 90 17.27 5.17 5.23
CA SER A 90 16.69 4.66 3.99
C SER A 90 17.41 3.40 3.54
N PHE A 91 16.69 2.55 2.82
CA PHE A 91 17.28 1.40 2.15
C PHE A 91 16.42 0.98 0.96
N THR A 92 17.04 0.23 0.05
CA THR A 92 16.39 -0.36 -1.12
C THR A 92 16.54 -1.87 -1.06
N ARG A 93 15.47 -2.60 -1.39
CA ARG A 93 15.54 -4.04 -1.61
C ARG A 93 15.18 -4.35 -3.06
N ASN A 94 16.16 -4.90 -3.77
CA ASN A 94 16.00 -5.37 -5.14
C ASN A 94 15.56 -6.82 -5.14
N SER A 95 14.64 -7.16 -6.03
CA SER A 95 14.15 -8.52 -6.25
C SER A 95 13.70 -9.24 -4.97
N PRO A 96 12.85 -8.63 -4.11
CA PRO A 96 12.43 -9.24 -2.85
C PRO A 96 11.63 -10.53 -3.05
N PHE A 97 10.89 -10.62 -4.17
CA PHE A 97 10.06 -11.78 -4.51
C PHE A 97 10.26 -12.23 -5.97
N ASP A 98 10.50 -11.28 -6.88
CA ASP A 98 10.71 -11.52 -8.31
C ASP A 98 11.78 -10.55 -8.86
N PRO A 99 12.62 -10.94 -9.84
CA PRO A 99 13.61 -10.07 -10.48
C PRO A 99 13.10 -8.72 -11.01
N SER A 100 11.82 -8.63 -11.35
CA SER A 100 11.16 -7.44 -11.89
C SER A 100 10.63 -6.49 -10.81
N THR A 101 10.82 -6.81 -9.54
CA THR A 101 10.22 -6.09 -8.41
C THR A 101 11.28 -5.48 -7.51
N SER A 102 11.02 -4.31 -6.95
CA SER A 102 11.89 -3.68 -5.95
C SER A 102 11.09 -2.72 -5.08
N TYR A 103 11.57 -2.43 -3.88
CA TYR A 103 11.02 -1.34 -3.09
C TYR A 103 12.10 -0.50 -2.45
N GLU A 104 11.79 0.77 -2.22
CA GLU A 104 12.62 1.73 -1.50
C GLU A 104 11.85 2.21 -0.29
N VAL A 105 12.52 2.27 0.86
CA VAL A 105 11.90 2.69 2.12
C VAL A 105 12.77 3.74 2.76
N SER A 106 12.15 4.78 3.27
CA SER A 106 12.77 5.81 4.08
C SER A 106 11.94 6.07 5.34
N ILE A 107 12.61 6.42 6.43
CA ILE A 107 11.98 6.94 7.64
C ILE A 107 12.62 8.29 8.00
N THR A 108 11.80 9.20 8.50
CA THR A 108 12.23 10.46 9.08
C THR A 108 11.51 10.66 10.40
N ASN A 109 12.29 10.83 11.46
CA ASN A 109 11.73 11.19 12.76
C ASN A 109 11.21 12.62 12.74
N THR A 110 10.09 12.81 13.45
CA THR A 110 9.51 14.11 13.74
C THR A 110 9.64 14.46 15.22
N ASP A 111 9.81 13.44 16.08
CA ASP A 111 10.09 13.54 17.51
C ASP A 111 10.75 12.22 17.98
N ASN A 112 11.15 12.13 19.25
CA ASN A 112 11.66 10.91 19.85
C ASN A 112 10.61 9.81 19.80
N ALA A 113 10.99 8.65 19.25
CA ALA A 113 10.10 7.51 19.04
C ALA A 113 8.84 7.82 18.21
N LEU A 114 8.85 8.87 17.38
CA LEU A 114 7.79 9.25 16.45
C LEU A 114 8.39 9.59 15.09
N GLY A 115 7.94 8.91 14.05
CA GLY A 115 8.46 9.15 12.70
C GLY A 115 7.50 8.75 11.59
N GLU A 116 7.80 9.24 10.40
CA GLU A 116 7.07 8.95 9.19
C GLU A 116 7.87 8.00 8.30
N ILE A 117 7.30 6.85 7.99
CA ILE A 117 7.84 5.90 7.01
C ILE A 117 7.20 6.19 5.66
N THR A 118 8.02 6.40 4.64
CA THR A 118 7.62 6.42 3.24
C THR A 118 8.22 5.21 2.53
N SER A 119 7.37 4.40 1.92
CA SER A 119 7.76 3.24 1.13
C SER A 119 7.27 3.41 -0.30
N ALA A 120 8.11 3.10 -1.27
CA ALA A 120 7.81 3.13 -2.70
C ALA A 120 8.05 1.74 -3.29
N GLY A 121 6.98 1.08 -3.72
CA GLY A 121 7.03 -0.21 -4.42
C GLY A 121 7.07 -0.03 -5.94
N PHE A 122 7.94 -0.78 -6.60
CA PHE A 122 8.18 -0.75 -8.05
C PHE A 122 7.99 -2.12 -8.68
N VAL A 123 7.26 -2.15 -9.80
CA VAL A 123 7.14 -3.31 -10.69
C VAL A 123 7.57 -2.89 -12.08
N ALA A 124 8.60 -3.53 -12.62
CA ALA A 124 9.11 -3.26 -13.95
C ALA A 124 8.15 -3.78 -15.01
N LEU A 125 7.76 -2.91 -15.95
CA LEU A 125 6.89 -3.23 -17.06
C LEU A 125 7.74 -3.60 -18.30
N PRO A 126 7.21 -4.42 -19.22
CA PRO A 126 7.95 -4.83 -20.43
C PRO A 126 8.38 -3.68 -21.34
N ASN A 127 7.76 -2.51 -21.22
CA ASN A 127 8.07 -1.30 -21.99
C ASN A 127 9.19 -0.45 -21.36
N GLY A 128 9.84 -0.92 -20.29
CA GLY A 128 10.90 -0.20 -19.58
C GLY A 128 10.40 0.86 -18.59
N ASN A 129 9.09 1.04 -18.46
CA ASN A 129 8.51 1.88 -17.41
C ASN A 129 8.30 1.07 -16.13
N ASN A 130 8.06 1.75 -15.01
CA ASN A 130 7.72 1.09 -13.75
C ASN A 130 6.30 1.45 -13.32
N ALA A 131 5.53 0.46 -12.88
CA ALA A 131 4.35 0.73 -12.07
C ALA A 131 4.82 1.03 -10.63
N GLN A 132 4.37 2.16 -10.09
CA GLN A 132 4.79 2.64 -8.79
C GLN A 132 3.59 2.90 -7.87
N ARG A 133 3.73 2.50 -6.60
CA ARG A 133 2.86 2.93 -5.51
C ARG A 133 3.71 3.43 -4.35
N ILE A 134 3.27 4.51 -3.72
CA ILE A 134 3.93 5.11 -2.56
C ILE A 134 2.95 5.07 -1.40
N VAL A 135 3.37 4.46 -0.29
CA VAL A 135 2.63 4.40 0.97
C VAL A 135 3.41 5.19 2.01
N LYS A 136 2.71 6.05 2.72
CA LYS A 136 3.26 6.87 3.80
C LYS A 136 2.47 6.61 5.06
N ILE A 137 3.16 6.24 6.13
CA ILE A 137 2.54 5.98 7.44
C ILE A 137 3.31 6.69 8.55
N THR A 138 2.60 7.06 9.61
CA THR A 138 3.21 7.54 10.84
C THR A 138 3.29 6.38 11.82
N ILE A 139 4.46 6.20 12.44
CA ILE A 139 4.68 5.22 13.49
C ILE A 139 5.08 5.93 14.77
N PHE A 140 4.66 5.37 15.91
CA PHE A 140 5.10 5.83 17.22
C PHE A 140 5.39 4.62 18.12
N ARG A 141 6.28 4.81 19.08
CA ARG A 141 6.51 3.87 20.18
C ARG A 141 6.41 4.63 21.50
N ALA A 142 5.58 4.12 22.40
CA ALA A 142 5.55 4.64 23.76
C ALA A 142 6.88 4.30 24.46
N LEU A 143 7.70 5.31 24.72
CA LEU A 143 8.82 5.19 25.63
C LEU A 143 8.23 5.15 27.03
N GLY A 144 8.17 3.95 27.60
CA GLY A 144 7.88 3.83 29.02
C GLY A 144 9.05 4.43 29.76
N ASP A 145 8.93 5.69 30.17
CA ASP A 145 9.80 6.23 31.21
C ASP A 145 9.52 5.44 32.48
N THR A 146 10.28 4.38 32.71
CA THR A 146 10.41 3.82 34.04
C THR A 146 11.25 4.80 34.84
N ILE A 147 10.63 5.88 35.33
CA ILE A 147 11.22 6.82 36.29
C ILE A 147 11.48 6.14 37.65
N LEU A 148 11.24 4.83 37.76
CA LEU A 148 11.45 4.05 38.97
C LEU A 148 12.79 3.32 38.90
N THR A 149 13.89 4.06 38.94
CA THR A 149 15.19 3.48 39.32
C THR A 149 15.29 3.43 40.84
N ASP A 150 15.53 2.24 41.40
CA ASP A 150 15.89 1.98 42.80
C ASP A 150 15.04 2.72 43.87
N ILE A 151 13.70 2.60 43.78
CA ILE A 151 12.80 3.13 44.81
C ILE A 151 12.47 2.03 45.82
N GLY A 152 12.96 2.20 47.05
CA GLY A 152 12.71 1.27 48.16
C GLY A 152 11.36 1.47 48.84
N ALA A 153 10.75 2.65 48.70
CA ALA A 153 9.39 2.94 49.15
C ALA A 153 8.75 4.05 48.29
N LEU A 154 7.53 3.81 47.81
CA LEU A 154 6.74 4.75 47.02
C LEU A 154 5.40 5.00 47.71
N SER A 155 5.05 6.27 47.93
CA SER A 155 3.70 6.65 48.34
C SER A 155 3.15 7.82 47.54
N ASN A 156 1.83 7.76 47.36
CA ASN A 156 1.02 8.85 46.83
C ASN A 156 0.28 9.59 47.98
N GLY A 157 0.92 9.67 49.15
CA GLY A 157 0.34 10.15 50.40
C GLY A 157 1.28 9.95 51.59
N ASN A 158 0.80 10.22 52.81
CA ASN A 158 1.62 10.12 54.02
C ASN A 158 2.00 8.66 54.31
N ILE A 159 3.30 8.40 54.44
CA ILE A 159 3.82 7.18 55.07
C ILE A 159 4.13 7.54 56.52
N ASP A 160 3.47 6.89 57.47
CA ASP A 160 3.80 6.97 58.90
C ASP A 160 4.39 5.62 59.34
N ILE A 161 5.63 5.65 59.82
CA ILE A 161 6.32 4.48 60.38
C ILE A 161 6.76 4.85 61.78
N SER A 162 6.22 4.15 62.78
CA SER A 162 6.58 4.34 64.18
C SER A 162 7.20 3.07 64.78
N LEU A 163 8.09 3.25 65.76
CA LEU A 163 8.71 2.19 66.58
C LEU A 163 9.44 1.07 65.80
N SER A 164 9.87 1.31 64.56
CA SER A 164 10.48 0.29 63.69
C SER A 164 11.82 0.74 63.13
N LYS A 165 12.78 -0.19 62.99
CA LYS A 165 14.03 0.05 62.26
C LYS A 165 13.84 -0.27 60.79
N VAL A 166 13.87 0.76 59.94
CA VAL A 166 13.76 0.61 58.48
C VAL A 166 15.13 0.82 57.86
N ASN A 167 15.57 -0.10 57.01
CA ASN A 167 16.80 0.06 56.22
C ASN A 167 16.44 -0.07 54.74
N PHE A 168 16.90 0.86 53.93
CA PHE A 168 16.84 0.78 52.47
C PHE A 168 18.23 0.40 51.95
N TYR A 169 18.33 -0.68 51.19
CA TYR A 169 19.57 -1.12 50.55
C TYR A 169 19.36 -1.09 49.04
N ASN A 170 20.28 -0.45 48.30
CA ASN A 170 20.20 -0.24 46.86
C ASN A 170 18.94 0.52 46.41
N GLY A 171 18.45 1.48 47.21
CA GLY A 171 17.34 2.37 46.86
C GLY A 171 16.96 3.35 47.96
N GLY A 172 16.00 4.24 47.70
CA GLY A 172 15.54 5.27 48.64
C GLY A 172 14.03 5.49 48.66
N PRO A 173 13.49 6.18 49.67
CA PRO A 173 12.09 6.62 49.68
C PRO A 173 11.90 7.75 48.66
N PHE A 174 10.85 7.67 47.85
CA PHE A 174 10.46 8.70 46.89
C PHE A 174 9.07 9.26 47.23
N SER A 175 8.94 10.59 47.21
CA SER A 175 7.65 11.28 47.40
C SER A 175 7.47 12.33 46.31
N ASN A 176 6.33 12.30 45.64
CA ASN A 176 5.94 13.26 44.60
C ASN A 176 5.10 14.41 45.17
N ASN A 177 5.56 15.07 46.24
CA ASN A 177 4.84 16.18 46.83
C ASN A 177 5.51 17.51 46.47
N ASN A 178 4.90 18.26 45.54
CA ASN A 178 5.25 19.66 45.30
C ASN A 178 4.63 20.53 46.41
N PHE A 179 5.46 21.34 47.08
CA PHE A 179 5.03 22.43 47.94
C PHE A 179 4.88 23.73 47.14
#